data_AF-A0A928AZ52-F1
#
_entry.id   AF-A0A928AZ52-F1
#
_cell.length_a   1.000
_cell.length_b   1.000
_cell.length_c   1.000
_cell.angle_alpha   90.00
_cell.angle_beta   90.00
_cell.angle_gamma   90.00
#
_symmetry.space_group_name_H-M   'P 1'
#
loop_
_entity.id
_entity.type
_entity.pdbx_description
1 polymer ?
#
loop_
_entity_poly.entity_id
_entity_poly.type
_entity_poly.pdbx_seq_one_letter_code
_entity_poly.pdbx_strand_id
1 'polypeptide(L)'
;MTFYAQFCIPFIIGTFFLAAVVIIKYVSWLRNLPKSDLKLIAKGLFSTRTIAAVWEVVCESLLHRRIFRVNPLLGYMHMSLAFGWFLLIVVGWIETVAYLGFEWVPLQGHVFFKYFVPLNGITAHKPMFDFAMDMLLLFVLSGVALAWAKRVRSRMMGMKRTTKHIFFDRVALSALWFIFPTRLVAESITAAIYGGGGFLTGGIGSLLAQNIGVEYLQMAYEPIWWLYSIALGTFFVAMPFSRYMHIFTEIPLIFLRHYRVRPEIKEKSYDNFEVEACSRCGICIDPCQLQLQLGINDVQSVYFLRDRRYNMLQQKIANNCLMCGRCEQICPVGINLNTLRQNSRTSMRNIPNEGRYNYLRGLDRSEGEGKVGYFAGCMTLLTPNTLTSMQRIFEAAHERVWWADKEGGVCCGRPLRLSGETDSAQKMVDFNKALFAKHNITTLVTSCPICLRIFKEEYNLEGVEVLHHSEYILRLIRQGRLRTGYSAEQRFTYHDPCELGRGSGIYDEPRAVIEAVGQLLEPDHNRRNAFCCGSSVANTAINDAQQLTIASKVAEELDSTGADIVVTACPQCKKAITRGSKLRVMDLSEVVAQNLK
;
A
#
# COMPACT_ATOMS: atom_id res chain seq x y z
N MET A 1 -13.78 -46.29 7.18
CA MET A 1 -13.19 -45.76 8.43
C MET A 1 -13.97 -44.51 8.86
N THR A 2 -14.32 -44.37 10.13
CA THR A 2 -14.94 -43.14 10.63
C THR A 2 -13.85 -42.12 11.00
N PHE A 3 -13.63 -41.11 10.17
CA PHE A 3 -12.68 -40.01 10.42
C PHE A 3 -13.25 -39.00 11.43
N TYR A 4 -13.57 -39.50 12.63
CA TYR A 4 -14.12 -38.72 13.71
C TYR A 4 -13.63 -39.24 15.07
N ALA A 5 -13.19 -38.31 15.91
CA ALA A 5 -12.89 -38.51 17.31
C ALA A 5 -13.33 -37.25 18.07
N GLN A 6 -13.61 -37.38 19.37
CA GLN A 6 -14.12 -36.25 20.18
C GLN A 6 -13.16 -35.06 20.18
N PHE A 7 -11.84 -35.31 20.15
CA PHE A 7 -10.86 -34.25 20.09
C PHE A 7 -10.92 -33.42 18.80
N CYS A 8 -11.56 -33.89 17.72
CA CYS A 8 -11.73 -33.10 16.50
C CYS A 8 -12.74 -31.95 16.66
N ILE A 9 -13.58 -31.96 17.70
CA ILE A 9 -14.67 -30.99 17.91
C ILE A 9 -14.18 -29.52 17.88
N PRO A 10 -13.13 -29.11 18.61
CA PRO A 10 -12.65 -27.73 18.59
C PRO A 10 -12.23 -27.25 17.20
N PHE A 11 -11.50 -28.07 16.44
CA PHE A 11 -11.12 -27.78 15.06
C PHE A 11 -12.34 -27.62 14.14
N ILE A 12 -13.30 -28.54 14.24
CA ILE A 12 -14.52 -28.53 13.42
C ILE A 12 -15.33 -27.25 13.70
N ILE A 13 -15.58 -26.94 14.98
CA ILE A 13 -16.30 -25.71 15.38
C ILE A 13 -15.58 -24.47 14.86
N GLY A 14 -14.26 -24.39 15.05
CA GLY A 14 -13.48 -23.25 14.58
C GLY A 14 -13.53 -23.07 13.06
N THR A 15 -13.46 -24.17 12.30
CA THR A 15 -13.51 -24.15 10.84
C THR A 15 -14.87 -23.68 10.33
N PHE A 16 -15.96 -24.25 10.85
CA PHE A 16 -17.32 -23.82 10.45
C PHE A 16 -17.60 -22.37 10.84
N PHE A 17 -17.17 -21.95 12.04
CA PHE A 17 -17.29 -20.57 12.47
C PHE A 17 -16.55 -19.62 11.53
N LEU A 18 -15.29 -19.92 11.22
CA LEU A 18 -14.47 -19.13 10.30
C LEU A 18 -15.14 -19.02 8.92
N ALA A 19 -15.55 -20.16 8.35
CA ALA A 19 -16.22 -20.21 7.06
C ALA A 19 -17.50 -19.36 7.05
N ALA A 20 -18.35 -19.50 8.07
CA ALA A 20 -19.58 -18.73 8.21
C ALA A 20 -19.30 -17.23 8.26
N VAL A 21 -18.36 -16.78 9.10
CA VAL A 21 -18.03 -15.36 9.24
C VAL A 21 -17.43 -14.78 7.95
N VAL A 22 -16.53 -15.51 7.29
CA VAL A 22 -15.93 -15.09 6.00
C VAL A 22 -17.01 -14.95 4.93
N ILE A 23 -17.90 -15.94 4.80
CA ILE A 23 -19.01 -15.92 3.84
C ILE A 23 -19.93 -14.73 4.13
N ILE A 24 -20.34 -14.52 5.38
CA ILE A 24 -21.21 -13.40 5.77
C ILE A 24 -20.55 -12.06 5.41
N LYS A 25 -19.27 -11.87 5.74
CA LYS A 25 -18.52 -10.66 5.41
C LYS A 25 -18.46 -10.44 3.89
N TYR A 26 -18.08 -11.46 3.13
CA TYR A 26 -17.90 -11.32 1.68
C TYR A 26 -19.21 -11.10 0.95
N VAL A 27 -20.26 -11.83 1.32
CA VAL A 27 -21.60 -11.63 0.76
C VAL A 27 -22.09 -10.22 1.08
N SER A 28 -21.91 -9.75 2.31
CA SER A 28 -22.26 -8.37 2.70
C SER A 28 -21.48 -7.34 1.88
N TRP A 29 -20.17 -7.51 1.73
CA TRP A 29 -19.35 -6.53 1.01
C TRP A 29 -19.64 -6.52 -0.49
N LEU A 30 -19.78 -7.70 -1.12
CA LEU A 30 -20.09 -7.82 -2.54
C LEU A 30 -21.49 -7.28 -2.86
N ARG A 31 -22.50 -7.54 -2.01
CA ARG A 31 -23.87 -7.01 -2.21
C ARG A 31 -23.93 -5.48 -2.15
N ASN A 32 -23.05 -4.87 -1.37
CA ASN A 32 -22.97 -3.42 -1.20
C ASN A 32 -22.05 -2.74 -2.22
N LEU A 33 -21.49 -3.47 -3.19
CA LEU A 33 -20.73 -2.87 -4.29
C LEU A 33 -21.67 -2.19 -5.31
N PRO A 34 -21.25 -1.04 -5.88
CA PRO A 34 -21.97 -0.41 -6.99
C PRO A 34 -22.19 -1.37 -8.16
N LYS A 35 -23.32 -1.19 -8.87
CA LYS A 35 -23.64 -2.00 -10.06
C LYS A 35 -22.58 -1.90 -11.17
N SER A 36 -21.87 -0.77 -11.27
CA SER A 36 -20.74 -0.60 -12.19
C SER A 36 -19.60 -1.57 -11.88
N ASP A 37 -19.29 -1.73 -10.60
CA ASP A 37 -18.16 -2.52 -10.12
C ASP A 37 -18.48 -4.01 -10.23
N LEU A 38 -19.73 -4.39 -9.93
CA LEU A 38 -20.22 -5.76 -10.16
C LEU A 38 -20.14 -6.16 -11.64
N LYS A 39 -20.43 -5.25 -12.57
CA LYS A 39 -20.25 -5.49 -14.01
C LYS A 39 -18.78 -5.69 -14.39
N LEU A 40 -17.86 -4.93 -13.78
CA LEU A 40 -16.42 -5.11 -14.01
C LEU A 40 -15.93 -6.47 -13.49
N ILE A 41 -16.41 -6.90 -12.32
CA ILE A 41 -16.09 -8.21 -11.75
C ILE A 41 -16.59 -9.33 -12.67
N ALA A 42 -17.85 -9.27 -13.10
CA ALA A 42 -18.45 -10.27 -13.98
C ALA A 42 -17.69 -10.41 -15.32
N LYS A 43 -17.28 -9.29 -15.93
CA LYS A 43 -16.43 -9.28 -17.13
C LYS A 43 -15.01 -9.77 -16.85
N GLY A 44 -14.50 -9.51 -15.66
CA GLY A 44 -13.16 -9.87 -15.24
C GLY A 44 -12.97 -11.38 -15.08
N LEU A 45 -13.96 -12.09 -14.52
CA LEU A 45 -13.89 -13.52 -14.18
C LEU A 45 -13.53 -14.44 -15.36
N PHE A 46 -13.90 -14.08 -16.59
CA PHE A 46 -13.64 -14.86 -17.79
C PHE A 46 -12.55 -14.25 -18.68
N SER A 47 -11.60 -13.51 -18.09
CA SER A 47 -10.55 -12.80 -18.83
C SER A 47 -9.15 -13.29 -18.47
N THR A 48 -8.17 -12.98 -19.31
CA THR A 48 -6.74 -13.21 -19.03
C THR A 48 -6.25 -12.54 -17.73
N ARG A 49 -7.00 -11.53 -17.24
CA ARG A 49 -6.73 -10.87 -15.97
C ARG A 49 -6.92 -11.80 -14.77
N THR A 50 -7.81 -12.79 -14.85
CA THR A 50 -7.99 -13.80 -13.80
C THR A 50 -6.75 -14.66 -13.65
N ILE A 51 -6.13 -15.08 -14.76
CA ILE A 51 -4.88 -15.85 -14.73
C ILE A 51 -3.75 -15.01 -14.13
N ALA A 52 -3.62 -13.75 -14.55
CA ALA A 52 -2.65 -12.82 -13.97
C ALA A 52 -2.87 -12.61 -12.47
N ALA A 53 -4.12 -12.51 -12.02
CA ALA A 53 -4.49 -12.39 -10.61
C ALA A 53 -4.13 -13.66 -9.81
N VAL A 54 -4.42 -14.86 -10.34
CA VAL A 54 -4.01 -16.13 -9.71
C VAL A 54 -2.49 -16.20 -9.54
N TRP A 55 -1.75 -15.81 -10.58
CA TRP A 55 -0.28 -15.79 -10.51
C TRP A 55 0.23 -14.78 -9.47
N GLU A 56 -0.39 -13.61 -9.37
CA GLU A 56 -0.06 -12.63 -8.33
C GLU A 56 -0.39 -13.16 -6.93
N VAL A 57 -1.51 -13.88 -6.74
CA VAL A 57 -1.84 -14.54 -5.46
C VAL A 57 -0.74 -15.52 -5.05
N VAL A 58 -0.27 -16.37 -5.97
CA VAL A 58 0.83 -17.31 -5.68
C VAL A 58 2.12 -16.53 -5.33
N CYS A 59 2.48 -15.52 -6.11
CA CYS A 59 3.71 -14.76 -5.89
C CYS A 59 3.70 -13.92 -4.60
N GLU A 60 2.56 -13.33 -4.25
CA GLU A 60 2.48 -12.34 -3.16
C GLU A 60 1.86 -12.91 -1.88
N SER A 61 0.83 -13.74 -1.96
CA SER A 61 0.18 -14.31 -0.77
C SER A 61 0.85 -15.60 -0.26
N LEU A 62 1.47 -16.40 -1.14
CA LEU A 62 2.23 -17.59 -0.73
C LEU A 62 3.73 -17.29 -0.61
N LEU A 63 4.35 -16.86 -1.72
CA LEU A 63 5.81 -16.66 -1.78
C LEU A 63 6.27 -15.30 -1.21
N HIS A 64 5.37 -14.35 -0.99
CA HIS A 64 5.69 -13.03 -0.40
C HIS A 64 6.83 -12.27 -1.11
N ARG A 65 6.87 -12.33 -2.46
CA ARG A 65 7.97 -11.77 -3.28
C ARG A 65 8.24 -10.29 -3.00
N ARG A 66 7.21 -9.46 -2.83
CA ARG A 66 7.40 -8.02 -2.48
C ARG A 66 8.03 -7.82 -1.11
N ILE A 67 7.68 -8.65 -0.12
CA ILE A 67 8.29 -8.56 1.22
C ILE A 67 9.76 -8.96 1.16
N PHE A 68 10.10 -10.02 0.40
CA PHE A 68 11.49 -10.42 0.17
C PHE A 68 12.36 -9.29 -0.39
N ARG A 69 11.84 -8.50 -1.33
CA ARG A 69 12.57 -7.36 -1.90
C ARG A 69 12.83 -6.25 -0.89
N VAL A 70 11.98 -6.09 0.12
CA VAL A 70 12.15 -5.08 1.17
C VAL A 70 13.09 -5.60 2.26
N ASN A 71 12.89 -6.84 2.70
CA ASN A 71 13.67 -7.46 3.75
C ASN A 71 13.66 -8.99 3.58
N PRO A 72 14.77 -9.60 3.13
CA PRO A 72 14.83 -11.03 2.84
C PRO A 72 14.52 -11.93 4.05
N LEU A 73 14.97 -11.54 5.23
CA LEU A 73 14.76 -12.31 6.46
C LEU A 73 13.28 -12.29 6.88
N LEU A 74 12.62 -11.13 6.75
CA LEU A 74 11.18 -11.02 6.97
C LEU A 74 10.39 -11.79 5.90
N GLY A 75 10.83 -11.73 4.64
CA GLY A 75 10.24 -12.50 3.54
C GLY A 75 10.28 -14.01 3.79
N TYR A 76 11.45 -14.53 4.17
CA TYR A 76 11.63 -15.95 4.49
C TYR A 76 10.74 -16.40 5.66
N MET A 77 10.67 -15.60 6.72
CA MET A 77 9.79 -15.89 7.86
C MET A 77 8.31 -15.98 7.44
N HIS A 78 7.82 -15.08 6.58
CA HIS A 78 6.43 -15.14 6.10
C HIS A 78 6.18 -16.28 5.10
N MET A 79 7.11 -16.50 4.17
CA MET A 79 7.03 -17.58 3.19
C MET A 79 7.04 -18.95 3.86
N SER A 80 7.95 -19.19 4.80
CA SER A 80 8.03 -20.46 5.53
C SER A 80 6.75 -20.79 6.28
N LEU A 81 6.06 -19.80 6.84
CA LEU A 81 4.75 -19.99 7.48
C LEU A 81 3.62 -20.22 6.46
N ALA A 82 3.49 -19.39 5.42
CA ALA A 82 2.38 -19.47 4.47
C ALA A 82 2.56 -20.60 3.45
N PHE A 83 3.68 -20.58 2.71
CA PHE A 83 4.00 -21.59 1.71
C PHE A 83 4.30 -22.95 2.36
N GLY A 84 5.03 -22.97 3.48
CA GLY A 84 5.28 -24.22 4.19
C GLY A 84 4.00 -24.89 4.70
N TRP A 85 3.06 -24.12 5.28
CA TRP A 85 1.78 -24.68 5.71
C TRP A 85 0.92 -25.12 4.51
N PHE A 86 0.90 -24.36 3.42
CA PHE A 86 0.25 -24.79 2.18
C PHE A 86 0.80 -26.13 1.68
N LEU A 87 2.13 -26.29 1.63
CA LEU A 87 2.76 -27.54 1.22
C LEU A 87 2.45 -28.70 2.17
N LEU A 88 2.39 -28.47 3.49
CA LEU A 88 1.98 -29.50 4.45
C LEU A 88 0.55 -30.01 4.18
N ILE A 89 -0.37 -29.11 3.81
CA ILE A 89 -1.75 -29.48 3.48
C ILE A 89 -1.79 -30.25 2.15
N VAL A 90 -1.08 -29.77 1.12
CA VAL A 90 -1.04 -30.42 -0.20
C VAL A 90 -0.40 -31.80 -0.12
N VAL A 91 0.77 -31.93 0.51
CA VAL A 91 1.46 -33.21 0.66
C VAL A 91 0.65 -34.16 1.54
N GLY A 92 0.05 -33.68 2.64
CA GLY A 92 -0.84 -34.50 3.47
C GLY A 92 -2.10 -34.97 2.73
N TRP A 93 -2.66 -34.14 1.84
CA TRP A 93 -3.77 -34.54 0.98
C TRP A 93 -3.33 -35.61 -0.04
N ILE A 94 -2.18 -35.42 -0.71
CA ILE A 94 -1.61 -36.42 -1.63
C ILE A 94 -1.34 -37.73 -0.89
N GLU A 95 -0.79 -37.67 0.32
CA GLU A 95 -0.59 -38.84 1.18
C GLU A 95 -1.93 -39.54 1.42
N THR A 96 -2.97 -38.81 1.85
CA THR A 96 -4.29 -39.39 2.10
C THR A 96 -4.87 -40.07 0.86
N VAL A 97 -4.77 -39.43 -0.31
CA VAL A 97 -5.24 -39.98 -1.60
C VAL A 97 -4.43 -41.20 -2.01
N ALA A 98 -3.13 -41.22 -1.76
CA ALA A 98 -2.28 -42.39 -2.03
C ALA A 98 -2.66 -43.60 -1.14
N TYR A 99 -3.18 -43.37 0.07
CA TYR A 99 -3.60 -44.43 0.99
C TYR A 99 -5.02 -44.92 0.78
N LEU A 100 -5.96 -44.01 0.56
CA LEU A 100 -7.40 -44.29 0.54
C LEU A 100 -7.99 -44.24 -0.87
N GLY A 101 -7.17 -43.95 -1.89
CA GLY A 101 -7.64 -43.62 -3.23
C GLY A 101 -8.37 -42.27 -3.26
N PHE A 102 -9.20 -42.06 -4.29
CA PHE A 102 -10.04 -40.86 -4.44
C PHE A 102 -11.34 -40.94 -3.62
N GLU A 103 -11.35 -41.71 -2.54
CA GLU A 103 -12.48 -41.74 -1.62
C GLU A 103 -12.66 -40.39 -0.92
N TRP A 104 -13.92 -40.06 -0.61
CA TRP A 104 -14.23 -38.83 0.10
C TRP A 104 -13.78 -38.92 1.56
N VAL A 105 -12.83 -38.06 1.94
CA VAL A 105 -12.33 -37.91 3.31
C VAL A 105 -12.71 -36.52 3.82
N PRO A 106 -13.32 -36.40 5.00
CA PRO A 106 -13.66 -35.09 5.55
C PRO A 106 -12.39 -34.33 5.94
N LEU A 107 -12.48 -32.99 6.03
CA LEU A 107 -11.32 -32.11 6.27
C LEU A 107 -10.51 -32.52 7.52
N GLN A 108 -11.18 -32.86 8.62
CA GLN A 108 -10.50 -33.31 9.83
C GLN A 108 -9.74 -34.63 9.64
N GLY A 109 -10.17 -35.49 8.70
CA GLY A 109 -9.47 -36.72 8.36
C GLY A 109 -8.10 -36.46 7.72
N HIS A 110 -7.99 -35.42 6.88
CA HIS A 110 -6.70 -35.00 6.32
C HIS A 110 -5.80 -34.33 7.37
N VAL A 111 -6.37 -33.47 8.22
CA VAL A 111 -5.60 -32.73 9.24
C VAL A 111 -5.06 -33.65 10.33
N PHE A 112 -5.84 -34.64 10.76
CA PHE A 112 -5.47 -35.59 11.81
C PHE A 112 -5.17 -36.99 11.24
N PHE A 113 -4.69 -37.06 9.99
CA PHE A 113 -4.51 -38.33 9.28
C PHE A 113 -3.63 -39.33 10.06
N LYS A 114 -2.53 -38.86 10.64
CA LYS A 114 -1.61 -39.70 11.44
C LYS A 114 -2.27 -40.28 12.70
N TYR A 115 -3.31 -39.64 13.25
CA TYR A 115 -4.08 -40.20 14.37
C TYR A 115 -4.96 -41.37 13.91
N PHE A 116 -5.64 -41.22 12.77
CA PHE A 116 -6.60 -42.22 12.27
C PHE A 116 -5.91 -43.41 11.56
N VAL A 117 -4.75 -43.17 10.95
CA VAL A 117 -3.97 -44.19 10.24
C VAL A 117 -2.51 -44.19 10.75
N PRO A 118 -2.27 -44.68 11.99
CA PRO A 118 -0.95 -44.60 12.62
C PRO A 118 0.04 -45.68 12.16
N LEU A 119 -0.43 -46.78 11.56
CA LEU A 119 0.38 -47.97 11.28
C LEU A 119 1.36 -47.82 10.08
N ASN A 120 2.52 -48.46 10.21
CA ASN A 120 3.46 -48.73 9.12
C ASN A 120 2.99 -49.94 8.29
N GLY A 121 3.16 -49.88 6.95
CA GLY A 121 3.20 -51.09 6.12
C GLY A 121 2.11 -51.28 5.06
N ILE A 122 1.19 -50.33 4.84
CA ILE A 122 0.14 -50.52 3.81
C ILE A 122 0.66 -50.19 2.40
N THR A 123 1.69 -49.35 2.26
CA THR A 123 2.23 -48.91 0.94
C THR A 123 3.75 -48.67 0.98
N ALA A 124 4.44 -48.99 -0.13
CA ALA A 124 5.89 -48.84 -0.29
C ALA A 124 6.40 -47.39 -0.21
N HIS A 125 5.53 -46.40 -0.40
CA HIS A 125 5.90 -44.98 -0.47
C HIS A 125 5.83 -44.25 0.88
N LYS A 126 5.41 -44.89 1.98
CA LYS A 126 5.28 -44.28 3.31
C LYS A 126 6.52 -43.52 3.79
N PRO A 127 7.75 -44.09 3.71
CA PRO A 127 8.95 -43.42 4.22
C PRO A 127 9.27 -42.12 3.49
N MET A 128 8.91 -42.04 2.20
CA MET A 128 9.09 -40.82 1.40
C MET A 128 8.15 -39.72 1.87
N PHE A 129 6.88 -40.03 2.17
CA PHE A 129 5.93 -39.06 2.71
C PHE A 129 6.32 -38.62 4.11
N ASP A 130 6.71 -39.54 4.99
CA ASP A 130 7.17 -39.22 6.35
C ASP A 130 8.41 -38.30 6.31
N PHE A 131 9.37 -38.57 5.42
CA PHE A 131 10.53 -37.69 5.21
C PHE A 131 10.14 -36.30 4.69
N ALA A 132 9.26 -36.24 3.68
CA ALA A 132 8.81 -34.98 3.09
C ALA A 132 8.03 -34.12 4.10
N MET A 133 7.14 -34.74 4.87
CA MET A 133 6.36 -34.05 5.91
C MET A 133 7.26 -33.52 7.03
N ASP A 134 8.27 -34.27 7.46
CA ASP A 134 9.24 -33.81 8.46
C ASP A 134 10.09 -32.63 7.94
N MET A 135 10.54 -32.67 6.67
CA MET A 135 11.24 -31.56 6.04
C MET A 135 10.38 -30.29 5.98
N LEU A 136 9.12 -30.43 5.60
CA LEU A 136 8.17 -29.32 5.55
C LEU A 136 7.83 -28.80 6.95
N LEU A 137 7.68 -29.67 7.93
CA LEU A 137 7.44 -29.29 9.32
C LEU A 137 8.64 -28.54 9.88
N LEU A 138 9.87 -29.00 9.62
CA LEU A 138 11.10 -28.29 9.98
C LEU A 138 11.16 -26.91 9.32
N PHE A 139 10.80 -26.82 8.03
CA PHE A 139 10.74 -25.56 7.31
C PHE A 139 9.77 -24.56 7.98
N VAL A 140 8.56 -25.00 8.33
CA VAL A 140 7.58 -24.16 9.04
C VAL A 140 8.06 -23.79 10.44
N LEU A 141 8.63 -24.74 11.20
CA LEU A 141 9.18 -24.50 12.53
C LEU A 141 10.31 -23.47 12.51
N SER A 142 11.14 -23.46 11.46
CA SER A 142 12.15 -22.40 11.25
C SER A 142 11.50 -21.02 11.14
N GLY A 143 10.36 -20.92 10.46
CA GLY A 143 9.55 -19.71 10.37
C GLY A 143 8.96 -19.28 11.71
N VAL A 144 8.41 -20.22 12.49
CA VAL A 144 7.89 -19.98 13.84
C VAL A 144 8.99 -19.50 14.78
N ALA A 145 10.16 -20.13 14.73
CA ALA A 145 11.34 -19.74 15.52
C ALA A 145 11.80 -18.32 15.19
N LEU A 146 11.86 -17.96 13.89
CA LEU A 146 12.16 -16.60 13.46
C LEU A 146 11.08 -15.60 13.90
N ALA A 147 9.80 -15.98 13.86
CA ALA A 147 8.70 -15.14 14.34
C ALA A 147 8.77 -14.90 15.86
N TRP A 148 9.20 -15.90 16.63
CA TRP A 148 9.46 -15.79 18.06
C TRP A 148 10.70 -14.90 18.34
N ALA A 149 11.81 -15.15 17.64
CA ALA A 149 13.04 -14.36 17.75
C ALA A 149 12.80 -12.87 17.42
N LYS A 150 12.01 -12.59 16.37
CA LYS A 150 11.55 -11.24 16.01
C LYS A 150 10.84 -10.53 17.17
N ARG A 151 10.11 -11.26 18.02
CA ARG A 151 9.37 -10.68 19.14
C ARG A 151 10.31 -10.27 20.29
N VAL A 152 11.37 -11.03 20.52
CA VAL A 152 12.38 -10.73 21.55
C VAL A 152 13.36 -9.66 21.05
N ARG A 153 13.78 -9.73 19.77
CA ARG A 153 14.79 -8.84 19.16
C ARG A 153 14.35 -8.33 17.78
N SER A 154 13.35 -7.46 17.74
CA SER A 154 12.79 -6.92 16.47
C SER A 154 13.81 -6.17 15.60
N ARG A 155 14.83 -5.55 16.23
CA ARG A 155 15.92 -4.85 15.52
C ARG A 155 16.80 -5.79 14.68
N MET A 156 16.99 -7.05 15.09
CA MET A 156 17.75 -8.03 14.29
C MET A 156 17.06 -8.34 12.96
N MET A 157 15.75 -8.16 12.88
CA MET A 157 14.96 -8.38 11.67
C MET A 157 14.83 -7.10 10.81
N GLY A 158 15.68 -6.10 11.05
CA GLY A 158 15.68 -4.83 10.30
C GLY A 158 14.46 -3.93 10.56
N MET A 159 13.64 -4.22 11.57
CA MET A 159 12.50 -3.38 11.91
C MET A 159 12.84 -2.46 13.08
N LYS A 160 12.67 -1.15 12.88
CA LYS A 160 12.89 -0.18 13.96
C LYS A 160 11.77 -0.23 15.01
N ARG A 161 10.53 -0.59 14.62
CA ARG A 161 9.36 -0.65 15.50
C ARG A 161 8.34 -1.73 15.08
N THR A 162 7.58 -2.22 16.05
CA THR A 162 6.49 -3.20 15.87
C THR A 162 5.14 -2.60 16.27
N THR A 163 4.06 -3.01 15.60
CA THR A 163 2.70 -2.59 15.93
C THR A 163 2.22 -3.16 17.27
N LYS A 164 1.46 -2.40 18.06
CA LYS A 164 0.79 -2.91 19.26
C LYS A 164 -0.35 -3.87 18.91
N HIS A 165 -0.48 -4.96 19.66
CA HIS A 165 -1.48 -6.00 19.48
C HIS A 165 -2.76 -5.73 20.28
N ILE A 166 -3.92 -5.90 19.64
CA ILE A 166 -5.21 -5.91 20.34
C ILE A 166 -5.48 -7.29 20.98
N PHE A 167 -6.60 -7.45 21.69
CA PHE A 167 -6.93 -8.70 22.37
C PHE A 167 -6.96 -9.92 21.41
N PHE A 168 -7.77 -9.87 20.35
CA PHE A 168 -7.86 -10.97 19.38
C PHE A 168 -6.54 -11.27 18.65
N ASP A 169 -5.69 -10.26 18.45
CA ASP A 169 -4.35 -10.49 17.89
C ASP A 169 -3.48 -11.34 18.81
N ARG A 170 -3.57 -11.11 20.12
CA ARG A 170 -2.80 -11.86 21.12
C ARG A 170 -3.31 -13.29 21.20
N VAL A 171 -4.62 -13.49 21.22
CA VAL A 171 -5.24 -14.83 21.22
C VAL A 171 -4.82 -15.62 19.99
N ALA A 172 -4.99 -15.04 18.78
CA ALA A 172 -4.60 -15.70 17.55
C ALA A 172 -3.09 -15.96 17.45
N LEU A 173 -2.25 -15.02 17.90
CA LEU A 173 -0.79 -15.21 17.94
C LEU A 173 -0.39 -16.34 18.90
N SER A 174 -0.97 -16.38 20.11
CA SER A 174 -0.70 -17.44 21.08
C SER A 174 -1.12 -18.79 20.53
N ALA A 175 -2.31 -18.90 19.94
CA ALA A 175 -2.77 -20.13 19.30
C ALA A 175 -1.81 -20.58 18.18
N LEU A 176 -1.39 -19.66 17.30
CA LEU A 176 -0.43 -19.93 16.23
C LEU A 176 0.91 -20.48 16.74
N TRP A 177 1.39 -19.99 17.89
CA TRP A 177 2.61 -20.48 18.52
C TRP A 177 2.51 -21.91 19.03
N PHE A 178 1.30 -22.37 19.38
CA PHE A 178 1.09 -23.74 19.84
C PHE A 178 0.80 -24.72 18.70
N ILE A 179 0.20 -24.30 17.58
CA ILE A 179 -0.21 -25.19 16.47
C ILE A 179 0.93 -26.13 16.03
N PHE A 180 2.08 -25.60 15.60
CA PHE A 180 3.13 -26.45 15.03
C PHE A 180 3.93 -27.25 16.08
N PRO A 181 4.28 -26.68 17.26
CA PRO A 181 4.92 -27.48 18.31
C PRO A 181 4.03 -28.60 18.83
N THR A 182 2.73 -28.34 19.05
CA THR A 182 1.82 -29.39 19.52
C THR A 182 1.58 -30.45 18.46
N ARG A 183 1.53 -30.08 17.17
CA ARG A 183 1.54 -31.03 16.06
C ARG A 183 2.79 -31.91 16.07
N LEU A 184 3.98 -31.30 16.19
CA LEU A 184 5.25 -32.04 16.24
C LEU A 184 5.24 -33.06 17.37
N VAL A 185 4.82 -32.67 18.58
CA VAL A 185 4.74 -33.57 19.73
C VAL A 185 3.68 -34.66 19.50
N ALA A 186 2.50 -34.31 18.97
CA ALA A 186 1.44 -35.27 18.67
C ALA A 186 1.90 -36.37 17.70
N GLU A 187 2.51 -35.96 16.58
CA GLU A 187 3.03 -36.87 15.57
C GLU A 187 4.21 -37.70 16.11
N SER A 188 5.07 -37.11 16.94
CA SER A 188 6.20 -37.83 17.58
C SER A 188 5.73 -38.88 18.59
N ILE A 189 4.71 -38.59 19.39
CA ILE A 189 4.10 -39.57 20.32
C ILE A 189 3.42 -40.69 19.51
N THR A 190 2.73 -40.35 18.43
CA THR A 190 2.11 -41.32 17.53
C THR A 190 3.16 -42.29 16.97
N ALA A 191 4.28 -41.75 16.47
CA ALA A 191 5.42 -42.51 15.98
C ALA A 191 6.06 -43.40 17.07
N ALA A 192 6.15 -42.91 18.30
CA ALA A 192 6.70 -43.66 19.43
C ALA A 192 5.84 -44.88 19.83
N ILE A 193 4.50 -44.76 19.77
CA ILE A 193 3.56 -45.80 20.21
C ILE A 193 3.35 -46.85 19.11
N TYR A 194 3.10 -46.40 17.88
CA TYR A 194 2.66 -47.28 16.77
C TYR A 194 3.78 -47.58 15.76
N GLY A 195 4.95 -46.97 15.93
CA GLY A 195 6.03 -46.99 14.95
C GLY A 195 5.78 -46.04 13.78
N GLY A 196 6.84 -45.74 13.03
CA GLY A 196 6.79 -44.84 11.87
C GLY A 196 7.39 -43.46 12.17
N GLY A 197 7.06 -42.48 11.34
CA GLY A 197 7.63 -41.14 11.42
C GLY A 197 8.96 -41.02 10.66
N GLY A 198 9.31 -39.79 10.31
CA GLY A 198 10.53 -39.49 9.59
C GLY A 198 11.71 -39.25 10.55
N PHE A 199 12.74 -38.55 10.05
CA PHE A 199 13.95 -38.26 10.83
C PHE A 199 13.68 -37.33 12.04
N LEU A 200 12.67 -36.46 11.96
CA LEU A 200 12.33 -35.49 12.99
C LEU A 200 11.29 -36.06 13.96
N THR A 201 10.12 -36.48 13.46
CA THR A 201 9.02 -37.00 14.29
C THR A 201 9.36 -38.37 14.88
N GLY A 202 9.95 -39.27 14.09
CA GLY A 202 10.44 -40.56 14.57
C GLY A 202 11.63 -40.42 15.53
N GLY A 203 12.57 -39.52 15.21
CA GLY A 203 13.72 -39.21 16.07
C GLY A 203 13.30 -38.70 17.45
N ILE A 204 12.45 -37.66 17.49
CA ILE A 204 11.92 -37.12 18.75
C ILE A 204 11.05 -38.16 19.47
N GLY A 205 10.23 -38.93 18.74
CA GLY A 205 9.42 -40.01 19.30
C GLY A 205 10.25 -41.06 20.02
N SER A 206 11.36 -41.50 19.42
CA SER A 206 12.28 -42.46 20.04
C SER A 206 12.93 -41.91 21.31
N LEU A 207 13.32 -40.63 21.31
CA LEU A 207 13.89 -39.94 22.47
C LEU A 207 12.87 -39.81 23.59
N LEU A 208 11.61 -39.49 23.28
CA LEU A 208 10.53 -39.43 24.26
C LEU A 208 10.24 -40.81 24.84
N ALA A 209 10.21 -41.86 24.01
CA ALA A 209 9.98 -43.23 24.46
C ALA A 209 11.08 -43.71 25.42
N GLN A 210 12.35 -43.36 25.14
CA GLN A 210 13.49 -43.70 25.99
C GLN A 210 13.48 -42.98 27.35
N ASN A 211 13.12 -41.69 27.37
CA ASN A 211 13.22 -40.87 28.59
C ASN A 211 11.95 -40.89 29.45
N ILE A 212 10.77 -40.94 28.83
CA ILE A 212 9.47 -40.83 29.52
C ILE A 212 8.82 -42.21 29.68
N GLY A 213 9.08 -43.14 28.77
CA GLY A 213 8.45 -44.47 28.74
C GLY A 213 7.15 -44.50 27.94
N VAL A 214 6.94 -45.58 27.18
CA VAL A 214 5.80 -45.72 26.25
C VAL A 214 4.44 -45.69 26.96
N GLU A 215 4.35 -46.20 28.19
CA GLU A 215 3.11 -46.20 28.98
C GLU A 215 2.60 -44.78 29.26
N TYR A 216 3.48 -43.88 29.71
CA TYR A 216 3.14 -42.48 29.93
C TYR A 216 2.83 -41.74 28.62
N LEU A 217 3.50 -42.11 27.52
CA LEU A 217 3.19 -41.56 26.20
C LEU A 217 1.80 -41.97 25.71
N GLN A 218 1.35 -43.20 26.00
CA GLN A 218 -0.03 -43.63 25.71
C GLN A 218 -1.06 -42.80 26.48
N MET A 219 -0.79 -42.47 27.74
CA MET A 219 -1.66 -41.57 28.53
C MET A 219 -1.67 -40.15 27.96
N ALA A 220 -0.55 -39.67 27.40
CA ALA A 220 -0.42 -38.35 26.82
C ALA A 220 -0.95 -38.25 25.37
N TYR A 221 -1.18 -39.37 24.69
CA TYR A 221 -1.57 -39.43 23.28
C TYR A 221 -2.80 -38.58 22.97
N GLU A 222 -3.95 -38.90 23.55
CA GLU A 222 -5.18 -38.13 23.29
C GLU A 222 -5.13 -36.68 23.81
N PRO A 223 -4.63 -36.39 25.03
CA PRO A 223 -4.50 -35.02 25.52
C PRO A 223 -3.69 -34.09 24.60
N ILE A 224 -2.63 -34.59 23.97
CA ILE A 224 -1.81 -33.78 23.06
C ILE A 224 -2.55 -33.52 21.73
N TRP A 225 -3.31 -34.48 21.21
CA TRP A 225 -4.18 -34.26 20.05
C TRP A 225 -5.33 -33.27 20.35
N TRP A 226 -5.89 -33.32 21.57
CA TRP A 226 -6.81 -32.30 22.06
C TRP A 226 -6.17 -30.91 22.08
N LEU A 227 -4.96 -30.79 22.62
CA LEU A 227 -4.25 -29.52 22.68
C LEU A 227 -4.01 -28.94 21.28
N TYR A 228 -3.59 -29.78 20.32
CA TYR A 228 -3.42 -29.37 18.92
C TYR A 228 -4.74 -28.90 18.29
N SER A 229 -5.81 -29.66 18.48
CA SER A 229 -7.15 -29.31 17.96
C SER A 229 -7.71 -28.03 18.59
N ILE A 230 -7.54 -27.83 19.90
CA ILE A 230 -7.92 -26.60 20.60
C ILE A 230 -7.12 -25.42 20.07
N ALA A 231 -5.81 -25.57 19.83
CA ALA A 231 -4.98 -24.51 19.28
C ALA A 231 -5.46 -24.10 17.88
N LEU A 232 -5.77 -25.06 16.99
CA LEU A 232 -6.34 -24.78 15.67
C LEU A 232 -7.72 -24.11 15.76
N GLY A 233 -8.63 -24.67 16.56
CA GLY A 233 -9.98 -24.13 16.73
C GLY A 233 -9.97 -22.69 17.27
N THR A 234 -9.14 -22.43 18.29
CA THR A 234 -8.95 -21.09 18.86
C THR A 234 -8.41 -20.11 17.82
N PHE A 235 -7.43 -20.54 17.02
CA PHE A 235 -6.87 -19.71 15.95
C PHE A 235 -7.94 -19.33 14.92
N PHE A 236 -8.75 -20.28 14.46
CA PHE A 236 -9.81 -20.04 13.47
C PHE A 236 -10.96 -19.17 14.00
N VAL A 237 -11.32 -19.29 15.28
CA VAL A 237 -12.32 -18.41 15.91
C VAL A 237 -11.79 -16.97 16.07
N ALA A 238 -10.52 -16.81 16.45
CA ALA A 238 -9.94 -15.48 16.67
C ALA A 238 -9.57 -14.76 15.36
N MET A 239 -9.29 -15.49 14.29
CA MET A 239 -8.77 -14.96 13.02
C MET A 239 -9.62 -13.83 12.41
N PRO A 240 -10.96 -13.95 12.26
CA PRO A 240 -11.79 -12.96 11.57
C PRO A 240 -11.82 -11.57 12.20
N PHE A 241 -11.41 -11.47 13.47
CA PHE A 241 -11.41 -10.25 14.27
C PHE A 241 -9.99 -9.69 14.51
N SER A 242 -8.98 -10.29 13.89
CA SER A 242 -7.57 -9.98 14.09
C SER A 242 -6.90 -9.45 12.81
N ARG A 243 -5.60 -9.12 12.88
CA ARG A 243 -4.80 -8.87 11.67
C ARG A 243 -4.72 -10.04 10.70
N TYR A 244 -4.97 -11.27 11.14
CA TYR A 244 -4.80 -12.47 10.33
C TYR A 244 -5.92 -12.69 9.29
N MET A 245 -7.02 -11.92 9.37
CA MET A 245 -8.05 -11.88 8.33
C MET A 245 -7.49 -11.56 6.94
N HIS A 246 -6.32 -10.88 6.86
CA HIS A 246 -5.65 -10.59 5.59
C HIS A 246 -5.37 -11.84 4.75
N ILE A 247 -5.16 -13.01 5.38
CA ILE A 247 -4.91 -14.28 4.67
C ILE A 247 -6.05 -14.58 3.70
N PHE A 248 -7.28 -14.29 4.10
CA PHE A 248 -8.45 -14.48 3.24
C PHE A 248 -8.71 -13.27 2.37
N THR A 249 -8.57 -12.04 2.88
CA THR A 249 -9.00 -10.82 2.16
C THR A 249 -8.00 -10.30 1.14
N GLU A 250 -6.72 -10.65 1.23
CA GLU A 250 -5.71 -10.28 0.24
C GLU A 250 -5.98 -10.93 -1.12
N ILE A 251 -6.43 -12.19 -1.13
CA ILE A 251 -6.78 -12.95 -2.34
C ILE A 251 -7.85 -12.22 -3.17
N PRO A 252 -9.08 -11.98 -2.68
CA PRO A 252 -10.11 -11.27 -3.43
C PRO A 252 -9.69 -9.83 -3.76
N LEU A 253 -8.93 -9.16 -2.89
CA LEU A 253 -8.42 -7.82 -3.20
C LEU A 253 -7.53 -7.82 -4.46
N ILE A 254 -6.65 -8.80 -4.62
CA ILE A 254 -5.83 -8.94 -5.83
C ILE A 254 -6.72 -9.07 -7.07
N PHE A 255 -7.74 -9.92 -7.03
CA PHE A 255 -8.70 -10.05 -8.14
C PHE A 255 -9.43 -8.74 -8.44
N LEU A 256 -9.97 -8.07 -7.42
CA LEU A 256 -10.70 -6.81 -7.59
C LEU A 256 -9.85 -5.72 -8.26
N ARG A 257 -8.56 -5.63 -7.90
CA ARG A 257 -7.62 -4.68 -8.53
C ARG A 257 -7.35 -5.00 -9.99
N HIS A 258 -7.14 -6.27 -10.33
CA HIS A 258 -6.98 -6.71 -11.73
C HIS A 258 -8.24 -6.42 -12.55
N TYR A 259 -9.42 -6.53 -11.95
CA TYR A 259 -10.69 -6.16 -12.58
C TYR A 259 -10.93 -4.65 -12.63
N ARG A 260 -9.96 -3.84 -12.18
CA ARG A 260 -9.98 -2.36 -12.16
C ARG A 260 -11.04 -1.77 -11.24
N VAL A 261 -11.52 -2.53 -10.25
CA VAL A 261 -12.30 -1.96 -9.16
C VAL A 261 -11.33 -1.21 -8.25
N ARG A 262 -11.65 0.06 -7.97
CA ARG A 262 -10.79 0.97 -7.21
C ARG A 262 -11.60 1.66 -6.11
N PRO A 263 -10.95 2.07 -5.01
CA PRO A 263 -11.61 2.87 -4.01
C PRO A 263 -11.88 4.26 -4.57
N GLU A 264 -12.92 4.91 -4.07
CA GLU A 264 -13.28 6.28 -4.41
C GLU A 264 -13.26 7.15 -3.15
N ILE A 265 -13.38 8.46 -3.34
CA ILE A 265 -13.42 9.41 -2.22
C ILE A 265 -14.69 9.24 -1.40
N LYS A 266 -15.81 8.88 -2.05
CA LYS A 266 -16.99 8.40 -1.33
C LYS A 266 -16.74 6.96 -0.91
N GLU A 267 -16.87 6.72 0.38
CA GLU A 267 -16.65 5.40 0.97
C GLU A 267 -17.52 4.33 0.29
N LYS A 268 -16.87 3.24 -0.12
CA LYS A 268 -17.48 2.09 -0.81
C LYS A 268 -17.24 0.81 -0.04
N SER A 269 -18.02 -0.22 -0.36
CA SER A 269 -17.78 -1.55 0.23
C SER A 269 -16.43 -2.17 -0.15
N TYR A 270 -15.83 -1.76 -1.28
CA TYR A 270 -14.47 -2.14 -1.67
C TYR A 270 -13.44 -1.80 -0.59
N ASP A 271 -13.64 -0.69 0.13
CA ASP A 271 -12.71 -0.19 1.15
C ASP A 271 -12.56 -1.20 2.31
N ASN A 272 -13.58 -2.02 2.57
CA ASN A 272 -13.52 -3.07 3.58
C ASN A 272 -12.49 -4.16 3.22
N PHE A 273 -12.40 -4.52 1.94
CA PHE A 273 -11.39 -5.48 1.48
C PHE A 273 -9.98 -4.94 1.71
N GLU A 274 -9.73 -3.66 1.40
CA GLU A 274 -8.43 -3.04 1.62
C GLU A 274 -8.07 -2.91 3.10
N VAL A 275 -9.02 -2.47 3.93
CA VAL A 275 -8.79 -2.30 5.37
C VAL A 275 -8.45 -3.63 6.02
N GLU A 276 -9.15 -4.71 5.67
CA GLU A 276 -8.95 -6.04 6.25
C GLU A 276 -7.74 -6.77 5.66
N ALA A 277 -7.38 -6.51 4.41
CA ALA A 277 -6.17 -7.04 3.76
C ALA A 277 -4.86 -6.47 4.34
N CYS A 278 -4.91 -5.41 5.13
CA CYS A 278 -3.72 -4.90 5.81
C CYS A 278 -3.23 -5.91 6.86
N SER A 279 -2.14 -6.62 6.56
CA SER A 279 -1.51 -7.54 7.51
C SER A 279 -0.87 -6.83 8.71
N ARG A 280 -0.81 -5.50 8.73
CA ARG A 280 -0.06 -4.66 9.69
C ARG A 280 1.44 -4.98 9.77
N CYS A 281 2.05 -5.35 8.64
CA CYS A 281 3.48 -5.74 8.57
C CYS A 281 4.45 -4.66 9.07
N GLY A 282 4.07 -3.38 8.99
CA GLY A 282 4.87 -2.24 9.49
C GLY A 282 5.84 -1.66 8.47
N ILE A 283 5.92 -2.18 7.24
CA ILE A 283 6.84 -1.65 6.20
C ILE A 283 6.60 -0.17 5.89
N CYS A 284 5.36 0.31 6.02
CA CYS A 284 5.01 1.72 5.80
C CYS A 284 5.41 2.69 6.93
N ILE A 285 5.96 2.17 8.04
CA ILE A 285 6.38 2.95 9.20
C ILE A 285 7.63 3.77 8.86
N ASP A 286 8.69 3.10 8.39
CA ASP A 286 10.00 3.73 8.21
C ASP A 286 10.05 4.78 7.08
N PRO A 287 9.34 4.61 5.95
CA PRO A 287 9.30 5.65 4.90
C PRO A 287 8.48 6.90 5.27
N CYS A 288 7.76 6.90 6.40
CA CYS A 288 6.94 8.03 6.82
C CYS A 288 7.82 9.15 7.40
N GLN A 289 7.87 10.31 6.72
CA GLN A 289 8.69 11.46 7.18
C GLN A 289 8.21 12.08 8.50
N LEU A 290 6.91 11.97 8.82
CA LEU A 290 6.39 12.42 10.12
C LEU A 290 7.02 11.62 11.26
N GLN A 291 7.32 10.33 11.04
CA GLN A 291 8.09 9.55 12.01
C GLN A 291 9.58 9.84 11.90
N LEU A 292 10.14 9.74 10.70
CA LEU A 292 11.58 9.79 10.49
C LEU A 292 12.19 11.11 10.98
N GLN A 293 11.52 12.24 10.69
CA GLN A 293 12.06 13.58 10.97
C GLN A 293 11.43 14.26 12.18
N LEU A 294 10.16 13.96 12.49
CA LEU A 294 9.46 14.62 13.61
C LEU A 294 9.20 13.70 14.80
N GLY A 295 9.51 12.41 14.70
CA GLY A 295 9.27 11.45 15.77
C GLY A 295 7.78 11.22 16.08
N ILE A 296 6.85 11.56 15.17
CA ILE A 296 5.41 11.30 15.33
C ILE A 296 5.14 9.84 14.95
N ASN A 297 4.60 9.04 15.88
CA ASN A 297 4.66 7.57 15.79
C ASN A 297 3.30 6.86 15.84
N ASP A 298 2.22 7.60 15.73
CA ASP A 298 0.85 7.12 15.88
C ASP A 298 -0.01 7.36 14.64
N VAL A 299 0.54 8.01 13.61
CA VAL A 299 -0.20 8.48 12.42
C VAL A 299 0.09 7.70 11.15
N GLN A 300 1.12 6.84 11.17
CA GLN A 300 1.53 6.02 10.03
C GLN A 300 0.36 5.19 9.52
N SER A 301 0.37 4.85 8.22
CA SER A 301 -0.76 4.19 7.59
C SER A 301 -1.18 2.88 8.25
N VAL A 302 -0.25 2.17 8.90
CA VAL A 302 -0.57 0.96 9.68
C VAL A 302 -1.43 1.24 10.91
N TYR A 303 -1.19 2.35 11.62
CA TYR A 303 -1.98 2.75 12.79
C TYR A 303 -3.31 3.34 12.37
N PHE A 304 -3.30 4.15 11.30
CA PHE A 304 -4.51 4.63 10.66
C PHE A 304 -5.45 3.48 10.25
N LEU A 305 -4.94 2.45 9.57
CA LEU A 305 -5.76 1.31 9.16
C LEU A 305 -6.19 0.43 10.33
N ARG A 306 -5.38 0.32 11.39
CA ARG A 306 -5.80 -0.32 12.64
C ARG A 306 -7.02 0.39 13.21
N ASP A 307 -6.93 1.71 13.36
CA ASP A 307 -7.98 2.49 14.00
C ASP A 307 -9.25 2.52 13.14
N ARG A 308 -9.09 2.58 11.81
CA ARG A 308 -10.22 2.43 10.87
C ARG A 308 -10.87 1.04 10.97
N ARG A 309 -10.08 -0.04 11.00
CA ARG A 309 -10.61 -1.42 11.10
C ARG A 309 -11.44 -1.66 12.35
N TYR A 310 -11.01 -1.09 13.48
CA TYR A 310 -11.66 -1.30 14.77
C TYR A 310 -12.62 -0.17 15.15
N ASN A 311 -12.99 0.72 14.22
CA ASN A 311 -13.87 1.86 14.46
C ASN A 311 -13.40 2.78 15.61
N MET A 312 -12.09 2.95 15.74
CA MET A 312 -11.43 3.81 16.73
C MET A 312 -10.76 5.04 16.09
N LEU A 313 -11.00 5.28 14.80
CA LEU A 313 -10.31 6.33 14.05
C LEU A 313 -10.68 7.72 14.57
N GLN A 314 -9.66 8.48 14.95
CA GLN A 314 -9.81 9.88 15.36
C GLN A 314 -9.43 10.84 14.23
N GLN A 315 -10.15 11.95 14.11
CA GLN A 315 -9.88 12.99 13.10
C GLN A 315 -8.44 13.48 13.14
N LYS A 316 -7.85 13.68 14.33
CA LYS A 316 -6.46 14.13 14.49
C LYS A 316 -5.45 13.19 13.80
N ILE A 317 -5.70 11.88 13.86
CA ILE A 317 -4.85 10.85 13.24
C ILE A 317 -5.02 10.88 11.73
N ALA A 318 -6.25 11.02 11.24
CA ALA A 318 -6.53 11.12 9.83
C ALA A 318 -5.92 12.38 9.20
N ASN A 319 -6.02 13.53 9.89
CA ASN A 319 -5.56 14.84 9.42
C ASN A 319 -4.04 15.02 9.52
N ASN A 320 -3.37 14.33 10.45
CA ASN A 320 -1.91 14.37 10.56
C ASN A 320 -1.23 13.41 9.56
N CYS A 321 -1.33 13.74 8.28
CA CYS A 321 -0.67 13.03 7.19
C CYS A 321 -0.33 14.00 6.07
N LEU A 322 0.90 13.91 5.55
CA LEU A 322 1.37 14.69 4.41
C LEU A 322 0.71 14.26 3.09
N MET A 323 0.02 13.11 3.05
CA MET A 323 -0.56 12.52 1.84
C MET A 323 0.44 12.32 0.69
N CYS A 324 1.73 12.18 1.02
CA CYS A 324 2.79 12.16 0.02
C CYS A 324 2.85 10.86 -0.79
N GLY A 325 2.19 9.78 -0.37
CA GLY A 325 2.13 8.50 -1.11
C GLY A 325 3.32 7.55 -0.94
N ARG A 326 4.35 7.88 -0.14
CA ARG A 326 5.51 6.97 0.06
C ARG A 326 5.12 5.63 0.68
N CYS A 327 4.17 5.65 1.62
CA CYS A 327 3.65 4.44 2.26
C CYS A 327 2.89 3.53 1.30
N GLU A 328 2.27 4.11 0.26
CA GLU A 328 1.52 3.39 -0.77
C GLU A 328 2.47 2.67 -1.73
N GLN A 329 3.54 3.36 -2.15
CA GLN A 329 4.57 2.79 -3.03
C GLN A 329 5.30 1.58 -2.44
N ILE A 330 5.48 1.55 -1.12
CA ILE A 330 6.19 0.45 -0.43
C ILE A 330 5.24 -0.64 0.07
N CYS A 331 3.91 -0.47 -0.07
CA CYS A 331 2.95 -1.41 0.47
C CYS A 331 3.00 -2.73 -0.31
N PRO A 332 3.39 -3.88 0.30
CA PRO A 332 3.47 -5.14 -0.44
C PRO A 332 2.08 -5.59 -0.92
N VAL A 333 1.06 -5.37 -0.09
CA VAL A 333 -0.33 -5.68 -0.40
C VAL A 333 -0.86 -4.75 -1.49
N GLY A 334 -0.34 -3.53 -1.63
CA GLY A 334 -0.76 -2.49 -2.60
C GLY A 334 -2.14 -1.88 -2.29
N ILE A 335 -2.34 -1.50 -1.04
CA ILE A 335 -3.54 -0.80 -0.56
C ILE A 335 -3.48 0.68 -0.98
N ASN A 336 -4.59 1.28 -1.42
CA ASN A 336 -4.69 2.69 -1.77
C ASN A 336 -4.81 3.59 -0.51
N LEU A 337 -3.71 3.72 0.22
CA LEU A 337 -3.67 4.37 1.53
C LEU A 337 -4.06 5.85 1.50
N ASN A 338 -3.73 6.56 0.43
CA ASN A 338 -4.13 7.96 0.28
C ASN A 338 -5.64 8.08 0.10
N THR A 339 -6.26 7.27 -0.76
CA THR A 339 -7.71 7.30 -0.99
C THR A 339 -8.49 6.91 0.27
N LEU A 340 -8.07 5.83 0.96
CA LEU A 340 -8.66 5.44 2.24
C LEU A 340 -8.48 6.47 3.35
N ARG A 341 -7.52 7.40 3.22
CA ARG A 341 -7.40 8.49 4.17
C ARG A 341 -8.32 9.65 3.80
N GLN A 342 -8.45 9.96 2.50
CA GLN A 342 -9.37 10.98 2.03
C GLN A 342 -10.82 10.60 2.33
N ASN A 343 -11.24 9.37 2.04
CA ASN A 343 -12.63 8.95 2.31
C ASN A 343 -12.97 9.05 3.82
N SER A 344 -12.04 8.67 4.70
CA SER A 344 -12.19 8.84 6.15
C SER A 344 -12.37 10.30 6.53
N ARG A 345 -11.52 11.20 5.98
CA ARG A 345 -11.62 12.64 6.24
C ARG A 345 -12.97 13.19 5.76
N THR A 346 -13.44 12.77 4.59
CA THR A 346 -14.76 13.13 4.05
C THR A 346 -15.88 12.69 4.98
N SER A 347 -15.91 11.41 5.38
CA SER A 347 -16.93 10.89 6.30
C SER A 347 -16.93 11.60 7.67
N MET A 348 -15.79 12.16 8.09
CA MET A 348 -15.67 12.84 9.39
C MET A 348 -15.89 14.36 9.34
N ARG A 349 -15.68 15.02 8.20
CA ARG A 349 -15.60 16.50 8.09
C ARG A 349 -16.56 17.11 7.07
N ASN A 350 -17.08 16.37 6.09
CA ASN A 350 -17.88 16.98 5.03
C ASN A 350 -19.21 17.50 5.60
N ILE A 351 -19.29 18.82 5.78
CA ILE A 351 -20.51 19.53 6.17
C ILE A 351 -21.07 20.22 4.93
N PRO A 352 -22.20 19.76 4.38
CA PRO A 352 -22.85 20.41 3.25
C PRO A 352 -23.23 21.86 3.62
N ASN A 353 -23.08 22.78 2.68
CA ASN A 353 -23.62 24.16 2.79
C ASN A 353 -22.99 25.11 3.83
N GLU A 354 -21.70 24.98 4.17
CA GLU A 354 -21.01 25.96 5.04
C GLU A 354 -20.80 27.36 4.41
N GLY A 355 -21.35 27.66 3.22
CA GLY A 355 -21.32 29.01 2.63
C GLY A 355 -19.92 29.51 2.20
N ARG A 356 -18.86 28.69 2.33
CA ARG A 356 -17.46 29.04 1.99
C ARG A 356 -17.22 29.38 0.51
N TYR A 357 -18.21 29.19 -0.35
CA TYR A 357 -18.13 29.36 -1.81
C TYR A 357 -19.09 30.43 -2.35
N ASN A 358 -19.66 31.27 -1.48
CA ASN A 358 -20.55 32.35 -1.90
C ASN A 358 -19.84 33.41 -2.77
N TYR A 359 -18.51 33.55 -2.64
CA TYR A 359 -17.69 34.48 -3.42
C TYR A 359 -17.49 34.09 -4.89
N LEU A 360 -17.91 32.87 -5.30
CA LEU A 360 -17.67 32.36 -6.65
C LEU A 360 -18.55 33.05 -7.72
N ARG A 361 -19.69 33.65 -7.33
CA ARG A 361 -20.66 34.19 -8.31
C ARG A 361 -20.08 35.42 -9.03
N GLY A 362 -20.03 35.38 -10.36
CA GLY A 362 -19.65 36.50 -11.22
C GLY A 362 -18.15 36.80 -11.29
N LEU A 363 -17.29 35.91 -10.76
CA LEU A 363 -15.84 36.13 -10.72
C LEU A 363 -15.13 35.62 -11.98
N ASP A 364 -15.27 36.31 -13.12
CA ASP A 364 -14.40 36.09 -14.29
C ASP A 364 -13.33 37.18 -14.33
N ARG A 365 -12.08 36.81 -14.02
CA ARG A 365 -10.89 37.68 -14.09
C ARG A 365 -9.88 37.16 -15.11
N SER A 366 -10.36 36.31 -16.03
CA SER A 366 -9.51 35.77 -17.09
C SER A 366 -9.24 36.82 -18.17
N GLU A 367 -8.09 36.72 -18.82
CA GLU A 367 -7.67 37.66 -19.87
C GLU A 367 -6.92 36.97 -21.01
N GLY A 368 -6.77 37.68 -22.12
CA GLY A 368 -6.06 37.18 -23.31
C GLY A 368 -6.93 36.31 -24.22
N GLU A 369 -6.32 35.86 -25.31
CA GLU A 369 -6.99 35.09 -26.37
C GLU A 369 -6.09 33.91 -26.77
N GLY A 370 -6.67 32.72 -26.93
CA GLY A 370 -5.91 31.53 -27.32
C GLY A 370 -6.63 30.23 -27.01
N LYS A 371 -6.25 29.15 -27.72
CA LYS A 371 -6.75 27.79 -27.43
C LYS A 371 -5.94 27.10 -26.33
N VAL A 372 -4.77 27.64 -26.00
CA VAL A 372 -3.95 27.22 -24.86
C VAL A 372 -4.32 28.09 -23.66
N GLY A 373 -4.96 27.47 -22.67
CA GLY A 373 -5.26 28.10 -21.39
C GLY A 373 -4.13 27.86 -20.39
N TYR A 374 -3.69 28.91 -19.68
CA TYR A 374 -2.77 28.77 -18.57
C TYR A 374 -3.47 29.04 -17.24
N PHE A 375 -3.39 28.08 -16.33
CA PHE A 375 -3.89 28.16 -14.96
C PHE A 375 -2.70 28.16 -14.00
N ALA A 376 -2.40 29.33 -13.44
CA ALA A 376 -1.30 29.51 -12.50
C ALA A 376 -1.58 28.78 -11.17
N GLY A 377 -2.80 28.94 -10.66
CA GLY A 377 -3.21 28.47 -9.35
C GLY A 377 -2.65 29.30 -8.20
N CYS A 378 -3.21 29.09 -7.01
CA CYS A 378 -2.90 29.90 -5.83
C CYS A 378 -1.40 29.95 -5.47
N MET A 379 -0.69 28.82 -5.59
CA MET A 379 0.71 28.75 -5.17
C MET A 379 1.66 29.45 -6.15
N THR A 380 1.36 29.43 -7.44
CA THR A 380 2.14 30.16 -8.44
C THR A 380 1.90 31.66 -8.34
N LEU A 381 0.67 32.10 -8.07
CA LEU A 381 0.37 33.51 -7.82
C LEU A 381 1.12 34.05 -6.59
N LEU A 382 1.36 33.21 -5.58
CA LEU A 382 2.21 33.52 -4.42
C LEU A 382 3.72 33.38 -4.68
N THR A 383 4.11 32.96 -5.89
CA THR A 383 5.50 32.73 -6.31
C THR A 383 5.75 33.44 -7.65
N PRO A 384 5.81 34.79 -7.67
CA PRO A 384 5.67 35.59 -8.88
C PRO A 384 6.70 35.26 -9.97
N ASN A 385 7.92 34.86 -9.60
CA ASN A 385 8.94 34.46 -10.59
C ASN A 385 8.52 33.29 -11.48
N THR A 386 7.70 32.35 -10.98
CA THR A 386 7.20 31.23 -11.77
C THR A 386 6.19 31.72 -12.82
N LEU A 387 5.30 32.65 -12.43
CA LEU A 387 4.34 33.26 -13.35
C LEU A 387 5.05 34.06 -14.44
N THR A 388 5.98 34.93 -14.06
CA THR A 388 6.72 35.76 -15.02
C THR A 388 7.61 34.93 -15.94
N SER A 389 8.21 33.85 -15.44
CA SER A 389 9.01 32.94 -16.28
C SER A 389 8.16 32.19 -17.29
N MET A 390 6.98 31.72 -16.90
CA MET A 390 6.03 31.12 -17.85
C MET A 390 5.56 32.12 -18.91
N GLN A 391 5.30 33.37 -18.53
CA GLN A 391 4.98 34.43 -19.50
C GLN A 391 6.11 34.60 -20.54
N ARG A 392 7.36 34.72 -20.09
CA ARG A 392 8.52 34.85 -21.00
C ARG A 392 8.69 33.64 -21.91
N ILE A 393 8.41 32.43 -21.42
CA ILE A 393 8.44 31.21 -22.22
C ILE A 393 7.35 31.23 -23.29
N PHE A 394 6.12 31.62 -22.95
CA PHE A 394 5.04 31.73 -23.94
C PHE A 394 5.33 32.78 -25.01
N GLU A 395 5.87 33.93 -24.61
CA GLU A 395 6.30 35.00 -25.52
C GLU A 395 7.40 34.51 -26.47
N ALA A 396 8.44 33.85 -25.95
CA ALA A 396 9.53 33.30 -26.75
C ALA A 396 9.08 32.18 -27.70
N ALA A 397 8.03 31.45 -27.34
CA ALA A 397 7.42 30.41 -28.19
C ALA A 397 6.36 30.96 -29.17
N HIS A 398 6.10 32.27 -29.13
CA HIS A 398 5.00 32.94 -29.85
C HIS A 398 3.64 32.25 -29.62
N GLU A 399 3.39 31.76 -28.40
CA GLU A 399 2.14 31.09 -28.03
C GLU A 399 1.07 32.11 -27.65
N ARG A 400 -0.13 31.98 -28.24
CA ARG A 400 -1.29 32.79 -27.85
C ARG A 400 -1.99 32.12 -26.69
N VAL A 401 -1.94 32.75 -25.52
CA VAL A 401 -2.40 32.17 -24.26
C VAL A 401 -3.59 32.93 -23.71
N TRP A 402 -4.62 32.18 -23.32
CA TRP A 402 -5.67 32.65 -22.43
C TRP A 402 -5.28 32.39 -20.98
N TRP A 403 -5.30 33.42 -20.14
CA TRP A 403 -4.89 33.35 -18.74
C TRP A 403 -6.12 33.17 -17.86
N ALA A 404 -6.24 32.03 -17.19
CA ALA A 404 -7.43 31.70 -16.41
C ALA A 404 -7.55 32.52 -15.12
N ASP A 405 -6.44 32.81 -14.45
CA ASP A 405 -6.42 33.31 -13.07
C ASP A 405 -5.26 34.28 -12.75
N LYS A 406 -4.69 34.94 -13.77
CA LYS A 406 -3.54 35.83 -13.62
C LYS A 406 -3.79 36.99 -12.64
N GLU A 407 -4.97 37.61 -12.68
CA GLU A 407 -5.41 38.66 -11.74
C GLU A 407 -6.20 38.11 -10.53
N GLY A 408 -5.89 36.86 -10.17
CA GLY A 408 -6.60 36.07 -9.17
C GLY A 408 -7.80 35.34 -9.76
N GLY A 409 -8.12 34.19 -9.17
CA GLY A 409 -9.21 33.33 -9.63
C GLY A 409 -9.65 32.33 -8.59
N VAL A 410 -10.51 31.41 -9.00
CA VAL A 410 -11.04 30.36 -8.13
C VAL A 410 -10.03 29.23 -8.00
N CYS A 411 -9.73 28.85 -6.75
CA CYS A 411 -8.83 27.73 -6.46
C CYS A 411 -9.26 26.46 -7.21
N CYS A 412 -8.29 25.63 -7.62
CA CYS A 412 -8.57 24.35 -8.28
C CYS A 412 -9.43 23.36 -7.45
N GLY A 413 -9.61 23.59 -6.14
CA GLY A 413 -10.43 22.79 -5.23
C GLY A 413 -9.67 21.68 -4.48
N ARG A 414 -8.42 21.40 -4.86
CA ARG A 414 -7.63 20.28 -4.30
C ARG A 414 -7.36 20.36 -2.79
N PRO A 415 -7.03 21.52 -2.18
CA PRO A 415 -6.83 21.60 -0.74
C PRO A 415 -8.07 21.18 0.07
N LEU A 416 -9.26 21.64 -0.34
CA LEU A 416 -10.53 21.26 0.27
C LEU A 416 -10.83 19.77 0.06
N ARG A 417 -10.53 19.25 -1.13
CA ARG A 417 -10.71 17.82 -1.40
C ARG A 417 -9.84 16.96 -0.48
N LEU A 418 -8.57 17.32 -0.30
CA LEU A 418 -7.64 16.58 0.58
C LEU A 418 -8.00 16.71 2.06
N SER A 419 -8.65 17.80 2.48
CA SER A 419 -9.13 17.97 3.86
C SER A 419 -10.41 17.20 4.16
N GLY A 420 -11.10 16.68 3.13
CA GLY A 420 -12.38 15.99 3.25
C GLY A 420 -13.61 16.85 2.96
N GLU A 421 -13.45 18.13 2.63
CA GLU A 421 -14.55 19.05 2.27
C GLU A 421 -14.90 18.89 0.78
N THR A 422 -15.45 17.74 0.42
CA THR A 422 -15.70 17.33 -0.98
C THR A 422 -16.73 18.20 -1.67
N ASP A 423 -17.78 18.63 -0.97
CA ASP A 423 -18.88 19.38 -1.57
C ASP A 423 -18.43 20.80 -1.97
N SER A 424 -17.70 21.46 -1.05
CA SER A 424 -17.08 22.77 -1.31
C SER A 424 -16.05 22.69 -2.43
N ALA A 425 -15.25 21.62 -2.46
CA ALA A 425 -14.32 21.37 -3.56
C ALA A 425 -15.08 21.23 -4.89
N GLN A 426 -16.18 20.49 -4.92
CA GLN A 426 -16.97 20.27 -6.15
C GLN A 426 -17.53 21.58 -6.72
N LYS A 427 -17.99 22.51 -5.87
CA LYS A 427 -18.44 23.84 -6.34
C LYS A 427 -17.34 24.62 -7.06
N MET A 428 -16.10 24.53 -6.58
CA MET A 428 -14.95 25.16 -7.25
C MET A 428 -14.63 24.47 -8.59
N VAL A 429 -14.73 23.14 -8.62
CA VAL A 429 -14.56 22.36 -9.87
C VAL A 429 -15.60 22.79 -10.91
N ASP A 430 -16.88 22.79 -10.53
CA ASP A 430 -17.98 23.14 -11.44
C ASP A 430 -17.82 24.56 -12.02
N PHE A 431 -17.41 25.52 -11.18
CA PHE A 431 -17.13 26.88 -11.62
C PHE A 431 -16.01 26.95 -12.66
N ASN A 432 -14.85 26.36 -12.34
CA ASN A 432 -13.69 26.39 -13.24
C ASN A 432 -13.96 25.63 -14.54
N LYS A 433 -14.72 24.52 -14.49
CA LYS A 433 -15.17 23.80 -15.70
C LYS A 433 -16.01 24.70 -16.61
N ALA A 434 -16.97 25.44 -16.05
CA ALA A 434 -17.78 26.37 -16.81
C ALA A 434 -16.94 27.49 -17.43
N LEU A 435 -15.95 27.99 -16.68
CA LEU A 435 -15.01 29.00 -17.19
C LEU A 435 -14.18 28.47 -18.37
N PHE A 436 -13.61 27.26 -18.27
CA PHE A 436 -12.83 26.65 -19.35
C PHE A 436 -13.68 26.39 -20.60
N ALA A 437 -14.91 25.92 -20.42
CA ALA A 437 -15.85 25.70 -21.52
C ALA A 437 -16.24 27.00 -22.23
N LYS A 438 -16.50 28.07 -21.47
CA LYS A 438 -16.85 29.40 -22.00
C LYS A 438 -15.79 29.93 -22.97
N HIS A 439 -14.52 29.66 -22.71
CA HIS A 439 -13.38 30.17 -23.49
C HIS A 439 -12.83 29.18 -24.53
N ASN A 440 -13.50 28.04 -24.75
CA ASN A 440 -13.19 27.06 -25.81
C ASN A 440 -11.71 26.63 -25.87
N ILE A 441 -11.07 26.45 -24.72
CA ILE A 441 -9.68 25.98 -24.67
C ILE A 441 -9.58 24.52 -25.11
N THR A 442 -8.49 24.16 -25.81
CA THR A 442 -8.19 22.77 -26.21
C THR A 442 -7.04 22.18 -25.40
N THR A 443 -6.22 23.03 -24.78
CA THR A 443 -5.09 22.62 -23.94
C THR A 443 -5.09 23.47 -22.68
N LEU A 444 -5.04 22.84 -21.51
CA LEU A 444 -4.91 23.48 -20.21
C LEU A 444 -3.52 23.19 -19.64
N VAL A 445 -2.70 24.23 -19.50
CA VAL A 445 -1.35 24.15 -18.94
C VAL A 445 -1.37 24.71 -17.51
N THR A 446 -0.72 24.01 -16.58
CA THR A 446 -0.55 24.50 -15.20
C THR A 446 0.86 24.28 -14.69
N SER A 447 1.33 25.21 -13.86
CA SER A 447 2.63 25.15 -13.18
C SER A 447 2.60 24.43 -11.83
N CYS A 448 1.41 24.04 -11.37
CA CYS A 448 1.22 23.45 -10.05
C CYS A 448 0.79 21.98 -10.18
N PRO A 449 1.61 21.02 -9.71
CA PRO A 449 1.22 19.60 -9.72
C PRO A 449 -0.04 19.28 -8.91
N ILE A 450 -0.34 20.09 -7.89
CA ILE A 450 -1.57 19.96 -7.09
C ILE A 450 -2.80 20.26 -7.97
N CYS A 451 -2.70 21.29 -8.83
CA CYS A 451 -3.75 21.66 -9.79
C CYS A 451 -3.86 20.60 -10.90
N LEU A 452 -2.72 20.20 -11.49
CA LEU A 452 -2.65 19.15 -12.51
C LEU A 452 -3.41 17.91 -12.07
N ARG A 453 -3.14 17.46 -10.85
CA ARG A 453 -3.71 16.22 -10.33
C ARG A 453 -5.23 16.29 -10.21
N ILE A 454 -5.79 17.36 -9.65
CA ILE A 454 -7.25 17.47 -9.56
C ILE A 454 -7.91 17.66 -10.94
N PHE A 455 -7.26 18.37 -11.87
CA PHE A 455 -7.75 18.51 -13.24
C PHE A 455 -7.84 17.15 -13.94
N LYS A 456 -6.83 16.30 -13.79
CA LYS A 456 -6.82 14.95 -14.37
C LYS A 456 -7.76 13.97 -13.65
N GLU A 457 -7.94 14.10 -12.34
CA GLU A 457 -8.74 13.14 -11.54
C GLU A 457 -10.24 13.48 -11.47
N GLU A 458 -10.61 14.75 -11.42
CA GLU A 458 -11.96 15.17 -10.99
C GLU A 458 -12.69 16.06 -11.99
N TYR A 459 -11.98 16.83 -12.81
CA TYR A 459 -12.63 17.82 -13.66
C TYR A 459 -13.32 17.19 -14.87
N ASN A 460 -12.88 16.03 -15.36
CA ASN A 460 -13.44 15.38 -16.56
C ASN A 460 -13.61 16.39 -17.72
N LEU A 461 -12.52 17.06 -18.11
CA LEU A 461 -12.52 18.05 -19.19
C LEU A 461 -12.48 17.34 -20.55
N GLU A 462 -13.65 17.08 -21.12
CA GLU A 462 -13.77 16.42 -22.42
C GLU A 462 -13.14 17.29 -23.53
N GLY A 463 -12.29 16.67 -24.36
CA GLY A 463 -11.63 17.35 -25.47
C GLY A 463 -10.51 18.34 -25.09
N VAL A 464 -10.22 18.51 -23.79
CA VAL A 464 -9.15 19.39 -23.31
C VAL A 464 -7.97 18.57 -22.82
N GLU A 465 -6.80 18.78 -23.42
CA GLU A 465 -5.57 18.16 -22.97
C GLU A 465 -5.00 18.90 -21.75
N VAL A 466 -4.84 18.22 -20.62
CA VAL A 466 -4.31 18.82 -19.39
C VAL A 466 -2.84 18.47 -19.21
N LEU A 467 -1.97 19.48 -19.20
CA LEU A 467 -0.52 19.32 -19.13
C LEU A 467 0.08 20.10 -17.97
N HIS A 468 1.11 19.52 -17.35
CA HIS A 468 2.03 20.26 -16.51
C HIS A 468 2.92 21.14 -17.37
N HIS A 469 3.43 22.25 -16.82
CA HIS A 469 4.38 23.10 -17.56
C HIS A 469 5.61 22.30 -18.01
N SER A 470 6.01 21.23 -17.31
CA SER A 470 7.19 20.45 -17.69
C SER A 470 6.94 19.67 -18.97
N GLU A 471 5.75 19.06 -19.11
CA GLU A 471 5.32 18.38 -20.33
C GLU A 471 5.19 19.38 -21.49
N TYR A 472 4.62 20.55 -21.21
CA TYR A 472 4.37 21.57 -22.22
C TYR A 472 5.65 22.27 -22.71
N ILE A 473 6.55 22.65 -21.80
CA ILE A 473 7.86 23.22 -22.15
C ILE A 473 8.65 22.22 -23.00
N LEU A 474 8.68 20.95 -22.59
CA LEU A 474 9.36 19.90 -23.38
C LEU A 474 8.77 19.76 -24.78
N ARG A 475 7.44 19.87 -24.91
CA ARG A 475 6.75 19.88 -26.20
C ARG A 475 7.21 21.06 -27.06
N LEU A 476 7.27 22.27 -26.52
CA LEU A 476 7.71 23.45 -27.25
C LEU A 476 9.17 23.34 -27.71
N ILE A 477 10.06 22.77 -26.87
CA ILE A 477 11.46 22.50 -27.22
C ILE A 477 11.53 21.49 -28.38
N ARG A 478 10.83 20.36 -28.26
CA ARG A 478 10.83 19.30 -29.29
C ARG A 478 10.24 19.76 -30.63
N GLN A 479 9.30 20.69 -30.60
CA GLN A 479 8.73 21.31 -31.81
C GLN A 479 9.64 22.40 -32.42
N GLY A 480 10.78 22.72 -31.79
CA GLY A 480 11.68 23.78 -32.23
C GLY A 480 11.12 25.20 -32.02
N ARG A 481 9.98 25.33 -31.32
CA ARG A 481 9.31 26.60 -31.03
C ARG A 481 9.94 27.32 -29.85
N LEU A 482 10.57 26.60 -28.94
CA LEU A 482 11.35 27.15 -27.83
C LEU A 482 12.80 26.72 -27.98
N ARG A 483 13.71 27.68 -28.12
CA ARG A 483 15.15 27.41 -28.23
C ARG A 483 15.85 27.71 -26.92
N THR A 484 16.64 26.75 -26.45
CA THR A 484 17.42 26.90 -25.22
C THR A 484 18.92 26.86 -25.49
N GLY A 485 19.69 27.50 -24.61
CA GLY A 485 21.14 27.39 -24.51
C GLY A 485 21.53 26.33 -23.51
N TYR A 486 22.22 25.28 -23.97
CA TYR A 486 22.88 24.33 -23.08
C TYR A 486 24.20 24.92 -22.60
N SER A 487 24.42 24.88 -21.28
CA SER A 487 25.71 25.17 -20.66
C SER A 487 26.13 24.02 -19.76
N ALA A 488 27.29 23.41 -20.07
CA ALA A 488 27.87 22.35 -19.23
C ALA A 488 28.32 22.85 -17.86
N GLU A 489 28.50 24.17 -17.70
CA GLU A 489 28.90 24.79 -16.43
C GLU A 489 27.72 24.93 -15.46
N GLN A 490 26.48 24.87 -15.95
CA GLN A 490 25.29 24.91 -15.10
C GLN A 490 24.95 23.51 -14.59
N ARG A 491 25.13 23.28 -13.29
CA ARG A 491 24.80 22.01 -12.63
C ARG A 491 23.56 22.16 -11.76
N PHE A 492 22.56 21.34 -12.05
CA PHE A 492 21.27 21.36 -11.38
C PHE A 492 21.05 20.07 -10.60
N THR A 493 20.36 20.14 -9.47
CA THR A 493 19.75 18.97 -8.84
C THR A 493 18.24 19.10 -8.85
N TYR A 494 17.51 17.99 -8.97
CA TYR A 494 16.06 18.01 -9.11
C TYR A 494 15.34 17.39 -7.92
N HIS A 495 14.39 18.14 -7.36
CA HIS A 495 13.44 17.62 -6.38
C HIS A 495 12.16 17.18 -7.08
N ASP A 496 11.85 15.88 -7.02
CA ASP A 496 10.60 15.30 -7.53
C ASP A 496 9.39 15.65 -6.64
N PRO A 497 8.44 16.50 -7.08
CA PRO A 497 7.25 16.83 -6.30
C PRO A 497 6.34 15.60 -6.16
N CYS A 498 5.79 15.36 -4.98
CA CYS A 498 5.03 14.13 -4.72
C CYS A 498 3.76 13.99 -5.57
N GLU A 499 3.05 15.09 -5.85
CA GLU A 499 1.85 15.07 -6.71
C GLU A 499 2.18 14.96 -8.22
N LEU A 500 3.36 15.44 -8.65
CA LEU A 500 3.80 15.31 -10.04
C LEU A 500 4.29 13.88 -10.32
N GLY A 501 5.23 13.42 -9.49
CA GLY A 501 5.82 12.10 -9.61
C GLY A 501 4.86 10.99 -9.19
N ARG A 502 4.73 10.73 -7.88
CA ARG A 502 3.89 9.62 -7.39
C ARG A 502 2.41 9.79 -7.71
N GLY A 503 1.94 11.02 -7.84
CA GLY A 503 0.54 11.31 -8.13
C GLY A 503 0.16 11.24 -9.60
N SER A 504 1.02 11.71 -10.50
CA SER A 504 0.70 11.83 -11.93
C SER A 504 1.60 11.01 -12.85
N GLY A 505 2.62 10.33 -12.32
CA GLY A 505 3.56 9.50 -13.07
C GLY A 505 4.59 10.27 -13.90
N ILE A 506 4.66 11.59 -13.74
CA ILE A 506 5.52 12.48 -14.52
C ILE A 506 6.87 12.60 -13.80
N TYR A 507 7.90 12.02 -14.41
CA TYR A 507 9.25 11.96 -13.87
C TYR A 507 10.30 12.37 -14.90
N ASP A 508 10.15 11.92 -16.15
CA ASP A 508 11.18 12.09 -17.18
C ASP A 508 11.09 13.47 -17.85
N GLU A 509 9.90 14.04 -17.95
CA GLU A 509 9.67 15.31 -18.62
C GLU A 509 10.39 16.48 -17.96
N PRO A 510 10.34 16.67 -16.62
CA PRO A 510 11.15 17.70 -15.96
C PRO A 510 12.65 17.51 -16.17
N ARG A 511 13.13 16.27 -16.17
CA ARG A 511 14.56 15.94 -16.34
C ARG A 511 15.05 16.29 -17.74
N ALA A 512 14.29 15.88 -18.77
CA ALA A 512 14.60 16.21 -20.16
C ALA A 512 14.62 17.74 -20.42
N VAL A 513 13.79 18.51 -19.70
CA VAL A 513 13.83 19.98 -19.79
C VAL A 513 15.09 20.55 -19.11
N ILE A 514 15.51 20.01 -17.96
CA ILE A 514 16.75 20.43 -17.29
C ILE A 514 17.97 20.09 -18.14
N GLU A 515 18.01 18.89 -18.71
CA GLU A 515 19.11 18.41 -19.56
C GLU A 515 19.24 19.20 -20.87
N ALA A 516 18.17 19.88 -21.31
CA ALA A 516 18.21 20.78 -22.45
C ALA A 516 18.90 22.14 -22.16
N VAL A 517 19.21 22.44 -20.89
CA VAL A 517 19.86 23.70 -20.48
C VAL A 517 21.15 23.49 -19.69
N GLY A 518 21.35 22.35 -19.03
CA GLY A 518 22.58 22.06 -18.28
C GLY A 518 22.68 20.63 -17.77
N GLN A 519 23.60 20.37 -16.84
CA GLN A 519 23.85 19.05 -16.28
C GLN A 519 22.93 18.75 -15.10
N LEU A 520 22.30 17.58 -15.08
CA LEU A 520 21.48 17.10 -13.95
C LEU A 520 22.28 16.15 -13.05
N LEU A 521 22.33 16.48 -11.75
CA LEU A 521 22.91 15.68 -10.67
C LEU A 521 21.77 15.18 -9.76
N GLU A 522 21.43 13.90 -9.89
CA GLU A 522 20.32 13.30 -9.14
C GLU A 522 20.68 13.12 -7.65
N PRO A 523 19.77 13.44 -6.72
CA PRO A 523 19.91 13.04 -5.33
C PRO A 523 19.67 11.53 -5.16
N ASP A 524 20.12 10.98 -4.03
CA ASP A 524 19.90 9.57 -3.67
C ASP A 524 18.41 9.19 -3.71
N HIS A 525 17.56 10.04 -3.15
CA HIS A 525 16.11 9.87 -3.17
C HIS A 525 15.47 10.66 -4.31
N ASN A 526 15.41 10.02 -5.47
CA ASN A 526 14.70 10.53 -6.64
C ASN A 526 13.46 9.70 -7.00
N ARG A 527 12.71 10.21 -7.98
CA ARG A 527 11.51 9.59 -8.57
C ARG A 527 10.50 9.15 -7.52
N ARG A 528 10.07 7.88 -7.54
CA ARG A 528 9.11 7.34 -6.57
C ARG A 528 9.62 7.37 -5.13
N ASN A 529 10.94 7.37 -4.92
CA ASN A 529 11.58 7.33 -3.60
C ASN A 529 11.76 8.71 -2.96
N ALA A 530 11.63 9.78 -3.75
CA ALA A 530 11.82 11.16 -3.31
C ALA A 530 11.02 11.53 -2.07
N PHE A 531 11.65 12.29 -1.19
CA PHE A 531 11.01 12.83 0.01
C PHE A 531 9.96 13.90 -0.33
N CYS A 532 8.96 14.06 0.53
CA CYS A 532 8.04 15.20 0.50
C CYS A 532 8.73 16.43 1.10
N CYS A 533 8.50 17.60 0.50
CA CYS A 533 9.00 18.89 0.99
C CYS A 533 8.43 19.33 2.36
N GLY A 534 7.45 18.62 2.92
CA GLY A 534 6.88 18.88 4.25
C GLY A 534 5.70 19.85 4.27
N SER A 535 5.61 20.78 3.32
CA SER A 535 4.50 21.75 3.24
C SER A 535 3.29 21.23 2.45
N SER A 536 2.79 20.06 2.83
CA SER A 536 1.60 19.48 2.22
C SER A 536 0.35 20.27 2.56
N VAL A 537 -0.43 20.66 1.55
CA VAL A 537 -1.75 21.28 1.73
C VAL A 537 -2.79 20.33 2.36
N ALA A 538 -2.45 19.05 2.54
CA ALA A 538 -3.31 18.04 3.15
C ALA A 538 -3.05 17.81 4.64
N ASN A 539 -1.93 18.29 5.19
CA ASN A 539 -1.62 18.15 6.61
C ASN A 539 -2.02 19.43 7.34
N THR A 540 -2.91 19.30 8.32
CA THR A 540 -3.40 20.44 9.13
C THR A 540 -2.99 20.32 10.60
N ALA A 541 -2.04 19.44 10.92
CA ALA A 541 -1.68 19.09 12.29
C ALA A 541 -0.26 19.51 12.68
N ILE A 542 0.68 19.49 11.74
CA ILE A 542 2.06 19.93 12.00
C ILE A 542 2.16 21.45 11.89
N ASN A 543 2.94 22.06 12.78
CA ASN A 543 3.17 23.50 12.78
C ASN A 543 4.27 23.91 11.78
N ASP A 544 4.46 25.21 11.60
CA ASP A 544 5.42 25.76 10.63
C ASP A 544 6.89 25.37 10.93
N ALA A 545 7.28 25.31 12.20
CA ALA A 545 8.63 24.86 12.60
C ALA A 545 8.86 23.39 12.22
N GLN A 546 7.86 22.53 12.40
CA GLN A 546 7.92 21.13 11.99
C GLN A 546 7.96 20.97 10.47
N GLN A 547 7.24 21.81 9.72
CA GLN A 547 7.35 21.83 8.25
C GLN A 547 8.77 22.22 7.83
N LEU A 548 9.35 23.23 8.47
CA LEU A 548 10.73 23.65 8.24
C LEU A 548 11.72 22.51 8.51
N THR A 549 11.60 21.79 9.62
CA THR A 549 12.46 20.63 9.91
C THR A 549 12.44 19.60 8.79
N ILE A 550 11.26 19.29 8.22
CA ILE A 550 11.16 18.37 7.09
C ILE A 550 11.81 18.97 5.83
N ALA A 551 11.51 20.24 5.52
CA ALA A 551 12.04 20.93 4.35
C ALA A 551 13.58 21.03 4.39
N SER A 552 14.16 21.38 5.54
CA SER A 552 15.60 21.44 5.75
C SER A 552 16.27 20.08 5.54
N LYS A 553 15.64 18.98 5.97
CA LYS A 553 16.19 17.63 5.73
C LYS A 553 16.18 17.22 4.26
N VAL A 554 15.17 17.66 3.50
CA VAL A 554 15.15 17.48 2.03
C VAL A 554 16.21 18.37 1.38
N ALA A 555 16.35 19.60 1.85
CA ALA A 555 17.34 20.53 1.34
C ALA A 555 18.78 20.07 1.59
N GLU A 556 19.09 19.55 2.78
CA GLU A 556 20.42 18.97 3.09
C GLU A 556 20.83 17.90 2.08
N GLU A 557 19.90 17.03 1.67
CA GLU A 557 20.17 16.02 0.64
C GLU A 557 20.43 16.66 -0.73
N LEU A 558 19.57 17.59 -1.15
CA LEU A 558 19.73 18.28 -2.43
C LEU A 558 21.04 19.09 -2.49
N ASP A 559 21.38 19.80 -1.42
CA ASP A 559 22.61 20.59 -1.29
C ASP A 559 23.87 19.69 -1.33
N SER A 560 23.75 18.41 -0.94
CA SER A 560 24.86 17.46 -0.93
C SER A 560 25.20 16.84 -2.28
N THR A 561 24.38 17.08 -3.32
CA THR A 561 24.57 16.52 -4.67
C THR A 561 25.75 17.12 -5.44
N GLY A 562 26.28 18.27 -4.99
CA GLY A 562 27.31 19.03 -5.69
C GLY A 562 26.79 19.93 -6.82
N ALA A 563 25.47 20.08 -6.94
CA ALA A 563 24.84 21.03 -7.85
C ALA A 563 24.94 22.48 -7.36
N ASP A 564 24.78 23.43 -8.27
CA ASP A 564 24.79 24.87 -7.97
C ASP A 564 23.38 25.41 -7.70
N ILE A 565 22.36 24.79 -8.30
CA ILE A 565 20.96 25.21 -8.24
C ILE A 565 20.06 24.00 -7.98
N VAL A 566 19.12 24.17 -7.04
CA VAL A 566 18.04 23.21 -6.79
C VAL A 566 16.85 23.55 -7.68
N VAL A 567 16.38 22.60 -8.47
CA VAL A 567 15.24 22.73 -9.36
C VAL A 567 14.07 21.92 -8.84
N THR A 568 12.87 22.48 -8.89
CA THR A 568 11.62 21.78 -8.64
C THR A 568 10.58 22.20 -9.66
N ALA A 569 9.60 21.36 -9.93
CA ALA A 569 8.50 21.65 -10.86
C ALA A 569 7.20 21.83 -10.07
N CYS A 570 7.27 22.58 -8.97
CA CYS A 570 6.17 22.77 -8.03
C CYS A 570 6.40 24.02 -7.18
N PRO A 571 5.53 25.04 -7.26
CA PRO A 571 5.68 26.29 -6.50
C PRO A 571 5.63 26.07 -4.97
N GLN A 572 4.83 25.11 -4.51
CA GLN A 572 4.76 24.75 -3.09
C GLN A 572 6.09 24.14 -2.58
N CYS A 573 6.70 23.25 -3.38
CA CYS A 573 7.99 22.67 -3.03
C CYS A 573 9.09 23.73 -3.06
N LYS A 574 9.08 24.64 -4.04
CA LYS A 574 10.03 25.75 -4.11
C LYS A 574 9.99 26.56 -2.83
N LYS A 575 8.81 27.07 -2.45
CA LYS A 575 8.63 27.85 -1.21
C LYS A 575 9.10 27.11 0.05
N ALA A 576 8.85 25.80 0.13
CA ALA A 576 9.27 25.00 1.28
C ALA A 576 10.80 24.83 1.31
N ILE A 577 11.41 24.40 0.21
CA ILE A 577 12.83 24.05 0.13
C ILE A 577 13.71 25.32 0.21
N THR A 578 13.28 26.46 -0.34
CA THR A 578 13.99 27.74 -0.20
C THR A 578 14.25 28.11 1.26
N ARG A 579 13.38 27.70 2.19
CA ARG A 579 13.57 28.01 3.62
C ARG A 579 14.67 27.20 4.29
N GLY A 580 15.06 26.07 3.69
CA GLY A 580 16.02 25.12 4.27
C GLY A 580 17.31 24.94 3.48
N SER A 581 17.31 25.26 2.18
CA SER A 581 18.46 25.09 1.29
C SER A 581 19.41 26.27 1.34
N LYS A 582 20.71 25.98 1.22
CA LYS A 582 21.77 26.97 1.05
C LYS A 582 21.93 27.38 -0.42
N LEU A 583 21.52 26.51 -1.33
CA LEU A 583 21.56 26.74 -2.76
C LEU A 583 20.36 27.57 -3.21
N ARG A 584 20.51 28.21 -4.36
CA ARG A 584 19.38 28.90 -5.00
C ARG A 584 18.35 27.86 -5.45
N VAL A 585 17.11 28.00 -5.00
CA VAL A 585 16.00 27.13 -5.38
C VAL A 585 15.15 27.82 -6.45
N MET A 586 14.99 27.16 -7.59
CA MET A 586 14.27 27.67 -8.75
C MET A 586 13.17 26.71 -9.19
N ASP A 587 12.09 27.28 -9.71
CA ASP A 587 11.14 26.50 -10.49
C ASP A 587 11.75 26.16 -11.86
N LEU A 588 11.33 25.03 -12.43
CA LEU A 588 11.75 24.60 -13.77
C LEU A 588 11.55 25.69 -14.83
N SER A 589 10.46 26.45 -14.75
CA SER A 589 10.19 27.56 -15.68
C SER A 589 11.23 28.69 -15.57
N GLU A 590 11.72 29.01 -14.37
CA GLU A 590 12.74 30.04 -14.18
C GLU A 590 14.08 29.62 -14.78
N VAL A 591 14.42 28.34 -14.65
CA VAL A 591 15.64 27.75 -15.22
C VAL A 591 15.60 27.83 -16.75
N VAL A 592 14.46 27.52 -17.35
CA VAL A 592 14.27 27.59 -18.81
C VAL A 592 14.29 29.05 -19.28
N ALA A 593 13.56 29.94 -18.60
CA ALA A 593 13.46 31.35 -18.97
C ALA A 593 14.82 32.09 -18.91
N GLN A 594 15.74 31.68 -18.03
CA GLN A 594 17.10 32.22 -17.96
C GLN A 594 18.02 31.73 -19.07
N ASN A 595 17.68 30.62 -19.73
CA ASN A 595 18.50 29.97 -20.75
C ASN A 595 17.82 29.99 -22.14
N LEU A 596 16.87 30.92 -22.36
CA LEU A 596 16.28 31.15 -23.69
C LEU A 596 17.33 31.77 -24.63
N LYS A 597 17.26 31.41 -25.92
CA LYS A 597 18.11 31.95 -26.99
C LYS A 597 17.39 32.99 -27.83
#